data_AF-A0A3N5NIZ8-F1
#
_entry.id   AF-A0A3N5NIZ8-F1
#
_cell.length_a   1.000
_cell.length_b   1.000
_cell.length_c   1.000
_cell.angle_alpha   90.00
_cell.angle_beta   90.00
_cell.angle_gamma   90.00
#
_symmetry.space_group_name_H-M   'P 1'
#
loop_
_entity.id
_entity.type
_entity.pdbx_description
1 polymer ?
#
loop_
_entity_poly.entity_id
_entity_poly.type
_entity_poly.pdbx_seq_one_letter_code
_entity_poly.pdbx_strand_id
1 'polypeptide(L)'
;MVEATIASTPRLPLPPASGVLGAMMLEFSFLFGQFLGGLTAAMFLFLIASGLSLIFGVLRVLNFAHGSFYMVGAYLAWQFVRWMQPAPEGFWFAALAAALSIALLGGVVERVLLRHLYSREEL
;
A
#
# COMPACT_ATOMS: atom_id res chain seq x y z
N MET A 1 -19.34 31.38 58.79
CA MET A 1 -18.15 31.57 57.93
C MET A 1 -18.09 30.65 56.71
N VAL A 2 -18.83 29.53 56.65
CA VAL A 2 -18.81 28.59 55.49
C VAL A 2 -19.67 29.06 54.30
N GLU A 3 -20.78 29.77 54.52
CA GLU A 3 -21.67 30.23 53.42
C GLU A 3 -21.07 31.31 52.52
N ALA A 4 -20.14 32.13 53.03
CA ALA A 4 -19.51 33.19 52.25
C ALA A 4 -18.51 32.67 51.19
N THR A 5 -18.14 31.39 51.23
CA THR A 5 -17.19 30.77 50.29
C THR A 5 -17.88 30.18 49.05
N ILE A 6 -19.19 29.89 49.10
CA ILE A 6 -19.91 29.29 47.96
C ILE A 6 -20.42 30.37 46.97
N ALA A 7 -20.56 31.62 47.43
CA ALA A 7 -21.11 32.73 46.64
C ALA A 7 -20.13 33.38 45.64
N SER A 8 -18.83 33.06 45.71
CA SER A 8 -17.79 33.65 44.86
C SER A 8 -17.34 32.76 43.69
N THR A 9 -18.02 31.65 43.44
CA THR A 9 -17.78 30.88 42.21
C THR A 9 -18.14 31.75 41.00
N PRO A 10 -17.19 32.08 40.10
CA PRO A 10 -17.47 32.91 38.95
C PRO A 10 -18.49 32.17 38.08
N ARG A 11 -19.70 32.72 37.97
CA ARG A 11 -20.72 32.22 37.04
C ARG A 11 -20.19 32.43 35.63
N LEU A 12 -19.62 31.38 35.04
CA LEU A 12 -19.20 31.37 33.65
C LEU A 12 -20.36 31.88 32.78
N PRO A 13 -20.15 32.87 31.92
CA PRO A 13 -21.14 33.27 30.92
C PRO A 13 -21.52 32.02 30.12
N LEU A 14 -22.78 31.60 30.20
CA LEU A 14 -23.25 30.45 29.43
C LEU A 14 -23.07 30.79 27.95
N PRO A 15 -22.44 29.90 27.15
CA PRO A 15 -22.30 30.14 25.72
C PRO A 15 -23.68 30.39 25.13
N PRO A 16 -23.86 31.42 24.28
CA PRO A 16 -25.15 31.70 23.68
C PRO A 16 -25.62 30.47 22.90
N ALA A 17 -26.90 30.11 23.01
CA ALA A 17 -27.47 28.93 22.35
C ALA A 17 -27.24 28.93 20.82
N SER A 18 -27.04 30.11 20.21
CA SER A 18 -26.65 30.28 18.81
C SER A 18 -25.28 29.67 18.48
N GLY A 19 -24.32 29.67 19.41
CA GLY A 19 -23.00 29.07 19.25
C GLY A 19 -23.04 27.54 19.30
N VAL A 20 -23.97 26.96 20.07
CA VAL A 20 -24.14 25.50 20.19
C VAL A 20 -24.71 24.91 18.90
N LEU A 21 -25.73 25.56 18.31
CA LEU A 21 -26.29 25.13 17.02
C LEU A 21 -25.25 25.23 15.89
N GLY A 22 -24.44 26.28 15.87
CA GLY A 22 -23.32 26.43 14.92
C GLY A 22 -22.27 25.33 15.09
N ALA A 23 -21.87 25.04 16.33
CA ALA A 23 -20.95 23.95 16.61
C ALA A 23 -21.50 22.59 16.16
N MET A 24 -22.76 22.27 16.48
CA MET A 24 -23.40 21.02 16.04
C MET A 24 -23.47 20.89 14.51
N MET A 25 -23.74 21.99 13.79
CA MET A 25 -23.77 22.00 12.32
C MET A 25 -22.38 21.79 11.72
N LEU A 26 -21.34 22.34 12.34
CA LEU A 26 -19.94 22.12 11.93
C LEU A 26 -19.49 20.68 12.19
N GLU A 27 -19.83 20.11 13.36
CA GLU A 27 -19.54 18.72 13.70
C GLU A 27 -20.19 17.75 12.70
N PHE A 28 -21.47 17.98 12.37
CA PHE A 28 -22.18 17.18 11.37
C PHE A 28 -21.54 17.29 9.98
N SER A 29 -21.18 18.51 9.57
CA SER A 29 -20.54 18.76 8.27
C SER A 29 -19.16 18.13 8.19
N PHE A 30 -18.39 18.13 9.29
CA PHE A 30 -17.10 17.46 9.39
C PHE A 30 -17.23 15.94 9.30
N LEU A 31 -18.17 15.35 10.05
CA LEU A 31 -18.44 13.91 10.00
C LEU A 31 -18.88 13.46 8.60
N PHE A 32 -19.75 14.25 7.96
CA PHE A 32 -20.20 13.99 6.60
C PHE A 32 -19.04 14.07 5.58
N GLY A 33 -18.18 15.08 5.70
CA GLY A 33 -16.97 15.19 4.87
C GLY A 33 -16.01 14.01 5.07
N GLN A 34 -15.78 13.58 6.32
CA GLN A 34 -14.92 12.44 6.64
C GLN A 34 -15.50 11.13 6.10
N PHE A 35 -16.83 10.97 6.16
CA PHE A 35 -17.51 9.82 5.56
C PHE A 35 -17.31 9.77 4.04
N LEU A 36 -17.51 10.89 3.33
CA LEU A 36 -17.28 10.96 1.89
C LEU A 36 -15.81 10.73 1.52
N GLY A 37 -14.88 11.27 2.31
CA GLY A 37 -13.45 11.03 2.14
C GLY A 37 -13.08 9.54 2.32
N GLY A 38 -13.59 8.91 3.38
CA GLY A 38 -13.43 7.48 3.61
C GLY A 38 -14.06 6.62 2.51
N LEU A 39 -15.26 7.00 2.03
CA LEU A 39 -15.94 6.33 0.93
C LEU A 39 -15.14 6.41 -0.36
N THR A 40 -14.57 7.58 -0.67
CA THR A 40 -13.72 7.78 -1.85
C THR A 40 -12.48 6.88 -1.80
N ALA A 41 -11.80 6.83 -0.65
CA ALA A 41 -10.67 5.92 -0.45
C ALA A 41 -11.09 4.45 -0.57
N ALA A 42 -12.23 4.08 0.00
CA ALA A 42 -12.79 2.74 -0.11
C ALA A 42 -13.14 2.36 -1.56
N MET A 43 -13.66 3.29 -2.36
CA MET A 43 -13.95 3.05 -3.78
C MET A 43 -12.67 2.76 -4.58
N PHE A 44 -11.59 3.52 -4.35
CA PHE A 44 -10.31 3.24 -5.00
C PHE A 44 -9.77 1.86 -4.60
N LEU A 45 -9.76 1.54 -3.30
CA LEU A 45 -9.33 0.25 -2.80
C LEU A 45 -10.21 -0.89 -3.34
N PHE A 46 -11.53 -0.69 -3.44
CA PHE A 46 -12.46 -1.65 -4.00
C PHE A 46 -12.24 -1.88 -5.50
N LEU A 47 -12.01 -0.82 -6.28
CA LEU A 47 -11.70 -0.94 -7.71
C LEU A 47 -10.38 -1.70 -7.93
N ILE A 48 -9.35 -1.39 -7.13
CA ILE A 48 -8.07 -2.11 -7.18
C ILE A 48 -8.27 -3.58 -6.83
N ALA A 49 -8.96 -3.87 -5.72
CA ALA A 49 -9.21 -5.23 -5.25
C ALA A 49 -10.07 -6.04 -6.23
N SER A 50 -11.15 -5.47 -6.76
CA SER A 50 -12.03 -6.12 -7.74
C SER A 50 -11.31 -6.38 -9.07
N GLY A 51 -10.51 -5.42 -9.56
CA GLY A 51 -9.68 -5.60 -10.75
C GLY A 51 -8.67 -6.72 -10.57
N LEU A 52 -8.00 -6.75 -9.41
CA LEU A 52 -7.05 -7.81 -9.07
C LEU A 52 -7.73 -9.19 -8.96
N SER A 53 -8.91 -9.25 -8.34
CA SER A 53 -9.72 -10.47 -8.22
C SER A 53 -10.24 -10.95 -9.57
N LEU A 54 -10.61 -10.05 -10.49
CA LEU A 54 -11.02 -10.37 -11.85
C LEU A 54 -9.85 -10.95 -12.65
N ILE A 55 -8.67 -10.32 -12.59
CA ILE A 55 -7.45 -10.80 -13.24
C ILE A 55 -7.10 -12.21 -12.74
N PHE A 56 -7.15 -12.45 -11.43
CA PHE A 56 -6.88 -13.78 -10.86
C PHE A 56 -7.97 -14.81 -11.17
N GLY A 57 -9.23 -14.39 -11.23
CA GLY A 57 -10.35 -15.26 -11.60
C GLY A 57 -10.30 -15.73 -13.04
N VAL A 58 -9.82 -14.90 -13.96
CA VAL A 58 -9.69 -15.24 -15.39
C VAL A 58 -8.38 -15.97 -15.69
N LEU A 59 -7.25 -15.54 -15.12
CA LEU A 59 -5.94 -16.14 -15.39
C LEU A 59 -5.68 -17.46 -14.64
N ARG A 60 -6.53 -17.85 -13.67
CA ARG A 60 -6.48 -19.07 -12.83
C ARG A 60 -5.20 -19.28 -12.00
N VAL A 61 -4.09 -18.63 -12.34
CA VAL A 61 -2.82 -18.71 -11.63
C VAL A 61 -2.30 -17.28 -11.45
N LEU A 62 -2.42 -16.80 -10.22
CA LEU A 62 -1.65 -15.65 -9.78
C LEU A 62 -0.20 -16.11 -9.60
N ASN A 63 0.61 -15.88 -10.62
CA ASN A 63 2.03 -16.18 -10.52
C ASN A 63 2.69 -15.13 -9.60
N PHE A 64 2.67 -15.39 -8.29
CA PHE A 64 3.40 -14.63 -7.29
C PHE A 64 4.92 -14.68 -7.50
N ALA A 65 5.43 -15.69 -8.21
CA ALA A 65 6.84 -15.77 -8.55
C ALA A 65 7.24 -14.60 -9.46
N HIS A 66 6.34 -14.11 -10.31
CA HIS A 66 6.63 -12.94 -11.15
C HIS A 66 6.98 -11.69 -10.32
N GLY A 67 6.23 -11.43 -9.25
CA GLY A 67 6.48 -10.31 -8.34
C GLY A 67 7.79 -10.46 -7.56
N SER A 68 8.11 -11.67 -7.09
CA SER A 68 9.36 -11.92 -6.36
C SER A 68 10.59 -11.86 -7.26
N PHE A 69 10.53 -12.40 -8.48
CA PHE A 69 11.62 -12.25 -9.47
C PHE A 69 11.82 -10.80 -9.89
N TYR A 70 10.75 -10.02 -10.03
CA TYR A 70 10.84 -8.59 -10.32
C TYR A 70 11.57 -7.84 -9.19
N MET A 71 11.20 -8.07 -7.93
CA MET A 71 11.86 -7.44 -6.78
C MET A 71 13.35 -7.80 -6.69
N VAL A 72 13.70 -9.08 -6.86
CA VAL A 72 15.11 -9.52 -6.86
C VAL A 72 15.87 -8.89 -8.02
N GLY A 73 15.25 -8.82 -9.22
CA GLY A 73 15.84 -8.17 -10.39
C GLY A 73 16.13 -6.68 -10.18
N ALA A 74 15.17 -5.95 -9.61
CA ALA A 74 15.33 -4.54 -9.28
C ALA A 74 16.44 -4.33 -8.24
N TYR A 75 16.52 -5.18 -7.22
CA TYR A 75 17.57 -5.10 -6.21
C TYR A 75 18.96 -5.40 -6.78
N LEU A 76 19.08 -6.42 -7.64
CA LEU A 76 20.34 -6.73 -8.34
C LEU A 76 20.76 -5.60 -9.28
N ALA A 77 19.83 -5.00 -10.02
CA ALA A 77 20.12 -3.83 -10.86
C ALA A 77 20.66 -2.67 -10.02
N TRP A 78 20.01 -2.36 -8.90
CA TRP A 78 20.49 -1.35 -7.96
C TRP A 78 21.89 -1.66 -7.43
N GLN A 79 22.15 -2.92 -7.07
CA GLN A 79 23.45 -3.35 -6.57
C GLN A 79 24.55 -3.26 -7.64
N PHE A 80 24.26 -3.64 -8.89
CA PHE A 80 25.22 -3.54 -9.98
C PHE A 80 25.53 -2.07 -10.33
N VAL A 81 24.54 -1.19 -10.31
CA VAL A 81 24.76 0.26 -10.45
C VAL A 81 25.66 0.79 -9.34
N ARG A 82 25.46 0.32 -8.09
CA ARG A 82 26.31 0.70 -6.95
C ARG A 82 27.78 0.26 -7.13
N TRP A 83 28.00 -0.94 -7.66
CA TRP A 83 29.35 -1.48 -7.87
C TRP A 83 30.10 -0.86 -9.05
N MET A 84 29.41 -0.51 -10.13
CA MET A 84 30.04 0.03 -11.36
C MET A 84 30.35 1.54 -11.30
N GLN A 85 30.20 2.19 -10.14
CA GLN A 85 30.20 3.65 -9.96
C GLN A 85 29.07 4.35 -10.75
N PRO A 86 28.59 5.54 -10.31
CA PRO A 86 27.50 6.25 -10.96
C PRO A 86 27.97 6.93 -12.25
N ALA A 87 28.33 6.15 -13.26
CA ALA A 87 28.45 6.60 -14.64
C ALA A 87 27.11 6.32 -15.36
N PRO A 88 26.59 7.24 -16.19
CA PRO A 88 25.36 7.02 -16.97
C PRO A 88 25.43 5.76 -17.84
N GLU A 89 26.64 5.39 -18.24
CA GLU A 89 26.97 4.25 -19.09
C GLU A 89 26.88 2.93 -18.32
N GLY A 90 27.22 2.95 -17.03
CA GLY A 90 27.16 1.79 -16.13
C GLY A 90 25.73 1.30 -15.88
N PHE A 91 24.73 2.17 -16.06
CA PHE A 91 23.32 1.79 -15.96
C PHE A 91 22.94 0.70 -16.97
N TRP A 92 23.34 0.84 -18.23
CA TRP A 92 22.99 -0.12 -19.28
C TRP A 92 23.64 -1.48 -19.03
N PHE A 93 24.91 -1.49 -18.61
CA PHE A 93 25.61 -2.72 -18.23
C PHE A 93 25.01 -3.35 -16.98
N ALA A 94 24.66 -2.55 -15.97
CA ALA A 94 24.02 -3.04 -14.75
C ALA A 94 22.61 -3.60 -15.01
N ALA A 95 21.83 -2.96 -15.89
CA ALA A 95 20.51 -3.43 -16.31
C ALA A 95 20.62 -4.76 -17.07
N LEU A 96 21.58 -4.88 -17.99
CA LEU A 96 21.82 -6.12 -18.73
C LEU A 96 22.31 -7.23 -17.79
N ALA A 97 23.24 -6.93 -16.88
CA ALA A 97 23.74 -7.87 -15.87
C ALA A 97 22.61 -8.35 -14.93
N ALA A 98 21.72 -7.45 -14.49
CA ALA A 98 20.55 -7.80 -13.69
C ALA A 98 19.57 -8.70 -14.47
N ALA A 99 19.29 -8.37 -15.73
CA ALA A 99 18.44 -9.19 -16.59
C ALA A 99 19.01 -10.60 -16.79
N LEU A 100 20.30 -10.73 -17.08
CA LEU A 100 20.98 -12.04 -17.17
C LEU A 100 20.94 -12.80 -15.85
N SER A 101 21.17 -12.12 -14.73
CA SER A 101 21.13 -12.73 -13.40
C SER A 101 19.75 -13.30 -13.09
N ILE A 102 18.67 -12.56 -13.39
CA ILE A 102 17.29 -13.03 -13.20
C ILE A 102 16.90 -14.11 -14.19
N ALA A 103 17.35 -14.03 -15.44
CA ALA A 103 17.13 -15.10 -16.41
C ALA A 103 17.75 -16.42 -15.93
N LEU A 104 18.97 -16.37 -15.39
CA LEU A 104 19.64 -17.54 -14.81
C LEU A 104 18.87 -18.07 -13.59
N LEU A 105 18.47 -17.18 -12.68
CA LEU A 105 17.73 -17.54 -11.47
C LEU A 105 16.36 -18.16 -11.80
N GLY A 106 15.66 -17.59 -12.78
CA GLY A 106 14.41 -18.14 -13.32
C GLY A 106 14.61 -19.53 -13.93
N GLY A 107 15.66 -19.73 -14.73
CA GLY A 107 15.98 -21.03 -15.31
C GLY A 107 16.35 -22.10 -14.27
N VAL A 108 17.01 -21.71 -13.18
CA VAL A 108 17.26 -22.61 -12.04
C VAL A 108 15.95 -23.02 -11.36
N VAL A 109 15.06 -22.06 -11.12
CA VAL A 109 13.75 -22.34 -10.49
C VAL A 109 12.88 -23.22 -11.39
N GLU A 110 12.90 -22.99 -12.70
CA GLU A 110 12.19 -23.85 -13.65
C GLU A 110 12.69 -25.30 -13.61
N ARG A 111 14.02 -25.50 -13.63
CA ARG A 111 14.59 -26.85 -13.57
C ARG A 111 14.40 -27.56 -12.24
N VAL A 112 14.47 -26.85 -11.12
CA VAL A 112 14.42 -27.47 -9.79
C VAL A 112 12.99 -27.64 -9.29
N LEU A 113 12.14 -26.63 -9.52
CA LEU A 113 10.80 -26.59 -8.95
C LEU A 113 9.75 -27.05 -9.95
N LEU A 114 9.66 -26.38 -11.12
CA LEU A 114 8.61 -26.66 -12.09
C LEU A 114 8.76 -28.03 -12.73
N ARG A 115 9.98 -28.40 -13.15
CA ARG A 115 10.24 -29.74 -13.72
C ARG A 115 10.06 -30.87 -12.70
N HIS A 116 10.27 -30.61 -11.40
CA HIS A 116 10.04 -31.62 -10.37
C HIS A 116 8.55 -31.79 -10.04
N LEU A 117 7.75 -30.71 -10.12
CA LEU A 117 6.29 -30.80 -9.99
C LEU A 117 5.64 -31.46 -11.21
N TYR A 118 6.03 -31.06 -12.43
CA TYR A 118 5.49 -31.63 -13.67
C TYR A 118 5.77 -33.12 -13.81
N SER A 119 6.91 -33.58 -13.29
CA SER A 119 7.28 -35.01 -13.32
C SER A 119 6.46 -35.88 -12.36
N ARG A 120 5.50 -35.31 -11.61
CA ARG A 120 4.62 -36.04 -10.67
C ARG A 120 3.18 -36.17 -11.17
N GLU A 121 2.82 -35.52 -12.27
CA GLU A 121 1.53 -35.68 -12.93
C GLU A 121 1.68 -36.70 -14.08
N GLU A 122 1.93 -37.96 -13.71
CA GLU A 122 1.63 -39.11 -14.56
C GLU A 122 0.32 -39.72 -14.04
N LEU A 123 -0.83 -39.25 -14.55
CA LEU A 123 -2.13 -39.92 -14.45
C LEU A 123 -2.80 -39.96 -15.83
#